data_AF-A0A3B0BB55-F1
#
_entry.id   AF-A0A3B0BB55-F1
#
_cell.length_a   1.000
_cell.length_b   1.000
_cell.length_c   1.000
_cell.angle_alpha   90.00
_cell.angle_beta   90.00
_cell.angle_gamma   90.00
#
_symmetry.space_group_name_H-M   'P 1'
#
loop_
_entity.id
_entity.type
_entity.pdbx_description
1 polymer ?
#
loop_
_entity_poly.entity_id
_entity_poly.type
_entity_poly.pdbx_seq_one_letter_code
_entity_poly.pdbx_strand_id
1 'polypeptide(L)'
;MAPLRQCWTCEGSNLYPCHPEPARAVSPARRIVRRVRSKLLPGPCTLCGHLSGTRVGEAWLCDACGWRYGDVPDTDLPLPQVEVVYYLRFDTRVKIGTSRRPRQRIASIRHQELLAFERGGRSVEQQRHREFASAREGGEWFTLNDEVRAHVGRVRAVGEPWQLYARWLSEALRGAASP
;
A
#
# COMPACT_ATOMS: atom_id res chain seq x y z
N MET A 1 -10.98 30.01 -44.55
CA MET A 1 -11.49 29.60 -45.88
C MET A 1 -10.31 29.28 -46.78
N ALA A 2 -10.18 28.00 -47.16
CA ALA A 2 -9.50 27.34 -48.30
C ALA A 2 -8.38 28.04 -49.14
N PRO A 3 -7.51 27.30 -49.88
CA PRO A 3 -7.14 25.88 -49.80
C PRO A 3 -5.65 25.53 -50.09
N LEU A 4 -5.33 24.26 -49.77
CA LEU A 4 -4.49 23.29 -50.48
C LEU A 4 -3.65 23.77 -51.67
N ARG A 5 -2.34 23.51 -51.61
CA ARG A 5 -1.55 23.12 -52.78
C ARG A 5 -0.66 21.92 -52.43
N GLN A 6 -1.07 20.75 -52.90
CA GLN A 6 -0.22 19.59 -53.06
C GLN A 6 0.63 19.81 -54.32
N CYS A 7 1.94 19.66 -54.22
CA CYS A 7 2.82 19.44 -55.37
C CYS A 7 3.53 18.12 -55.14
N TRP A 8 3.17 17.13 -55.95
CA TRP A 8 3.95 15.91 -56.14
C TRP A 8 4.79 16.10 -57.39
N THR A 9 6.09 15.86 -57.29
CA THR A 9 6.89 15.39 -58.42
C THR A 9 7.58 14.11 -57.97
N CYS A 10 7.30 13.03 -58.71
CA CYS A 10 8.01 11.76 -58.62
C CYS A 10 9.03 11.75 -59.75
N GLU A 11 10.32 11.70 -59.43
CA GLU A 11 11.36 11.27 -60.35
C GLU A 11 12.47 10.58 -59.54
N GLY A 12 12.91 9.41 -60.00
CA GLY A 12 14.22 8.87 -59.64
C GLY A 12 14.22 7.84 -58.51
N SER A 13 14.01 6.60 -58.89
CA SER A 13 14.52 5.38 -58.26
C SER A 13 15.81 5.54 -57.43
N ASN A 14 15.70 5.37 -56.10
CA ASN A 14 16.69 4.63 -55.33
C ASN A 14 16.09 4.13 -53.99
N LEU A 15 16.43 2.89 -53.65
CA LEU A 15 15.88 2.08 -52.58
C LEU A 15 16.39 2.50 -51.19
N TYR A 16 15.71 3.36 -50.44
CA TYR A 16 15.80 3.40 -48.97
C TYR A 16 14.53 4.04 -48.37
N PRO A 17 13.82 3.42 -47.41
CA PRO A 17 12.80 4.13 -46.65
C PRO A 17 13.45 5.17 -45.74
N CYS A 18 13.06 6.43 -45.89
CA CYS A 18 13.37 7.49 -44.93
C CYS A 18 12.71 7.16 -43.58
N HIS A 19 13.51 6.67 -42.63
CA HIS A 19 13.07 6.54 -41.24
C HIS A 19 13.18 7.90 -40.54
N PRO A 20 12.18 8.34 -39.77
CA PRO A 20 12.34 9.50 -38.91
C PRO A 20 13.38 9.19 -37.83
N GLU A 21 14.33 10.10 -37.64
CA GLU A 21 15.31 10.03 -36.56
C GLU A 21 14.56 10.06 -35.22
N PRO A 22 14.76 9.09 -34.31
CA PRO A 22 14.08 9.12 -33.02
C PRO A 22 14.61 10.31 -32.23
N ALA A 23 13.69 11.23 -31.88
CA ALA A 23 13.99 12.34 -30.98
C ALA A 23 14.70 11.80 -29.74
N ARG A 24 15.93 12.26 -29.49
CA ARG A 24 16.68 11.94 -28.27
C ARG A 24 15.81 12.34 -27.09
N ALA A 25 15.25 11.36 -26.41
CA ALA A 25 14.56 11.56 -25.14
C ALA A 25 15.57 12.17 -24.16
N VAL A 26 15.37 13.43 -23.81
CA VAL A 26 16.09 14.07 -22.71
C VAL A 26 15.64 13.33 -21.45
N SER A 27 16.52 12.48 -20.94
CA SER A 27 16.28 11.71 -19.72
C SER A 27 15.99 12.70 -18.58
N PRO A 28 14.84 12.63 -17.89
CA PRO A 28 14.59 13.52 -16.78
C PRO A 28 15.66 13.31 -15.72
N ALA A 29 16.26 14.40 -15.25
CA ALA A 29 17.27 14.39 -14.22
C ALA A 29 16.74 13.56 -13.03
N ARG A 30 17.46 12.47 -12.71
CA ARG A 30 17.19 11.66 -11.52
C ARG A 30 17.19 12.61 -10.32
N ARG A 31 16.00 12.88 -9.76
CA ARG A 31 15.87 13.59 -8.50
C ARG A 31 16.63 12.77 -7.46
N ILE A 32 17.81 13.22 -7.06
CA ILE A 32 18.58 12.61 -5.98
C ILE A 32 17.75 12.82 -4.72
N VAL A 33 16.98 11.80 -4.34
CA VAL A 33 16.29 11.76 -3.06
C VAL A 33 17.40 11.74 -2.02
N ARG A 34 17.65 12.86 -1.33
CA ARG A 34 18.55 12.88 -0.18
C ARG A 34 18.11 11.76 0.75
N ARG A 35 18.96 10.76 0.94
CA ARG A 35 18.70 9.64 1.84
C ARG A 35 18.59 10.21 3.25
N VAL A 36 17.37 10.40 3.73
CA VAL A 36 17.15 10.86 5.09
C VAL A 36 17.68 9.78 6.02
N ARG A 37 18.70 10.11 6.82
CA ARG A 37 19.25 9.14 7.77
C ARG A 37 18.22 8.96 8.88
N SER A 38 17.58 7.79 8.89
CA SER A 38 16.84 7.31 10.05
C SER A 38 17.75 7.33 11.28
N LYS A 39 17.22 7.82 12.40
CA LYS A 39 17.88 7.90 13.70
C LYS A 39 16.93 7.35 14.76
N LEU A 40 17.48 7.00 15.91
CA LEU A 40 16.65 6.66 17.08
C LEU A 40 15.81 7.87 17.47
N LEU A 41 14.52 7.63 17.69
CA LEU A 41 13.63 8.57 18.37
C LEU A 41 14.08 8.73 19.83
N PRO A 42 13.71 9.85 20.50
CA PRO A 42 14.00 10.02 21.92
C PRO A 42 13.33 8.97 22.82
N GLY A 43 12.32 8.27 22.32
CA GLY A 43 11.62 7.16 22.96
C GLY A 43 10.75 6.40 21.95
N PRO A 44 10.05 5.33 22.36
CA PRO A 44 9.13 4.63 21.48
C PRO A 44 8.01 5.55 20.99
N CYS A 45 7.65 5.42 19.71
CA CYS A 45 6.53 6.16 19.13
C CYS A 45 5.25 5.89 19.92
N THR A 46 4.56 6.95 20.37
CA THR A 46 3.34 6.86 21.18
C THR A 46 2.18 6.14 20.47
N LEU A 47 2.17 6.10 19.13
CA LEU A 47 1.13 5.44 18.35
C LEU A 47 1.43 3.95 18.06
N CYS A 48 2.68 3.60 17.73
CA CYS A 48 3.02 2.27 17.21
C CYS A 48 4.18 1.56 17.94
N GLY A 49 4.85 2.23 18.87
CA GLY A 49 5.99 1.69 19.62
C GLY A 49 7.31 1.62 18.85
N HIS A 50 7.34 1.99 17.57
CA HIS A 50 8.58 1.95 16.77
C HIS A 50 9.65 2.93 17.31
N LEU A 51 10.92 2.57 17.14
CA LEU A 51 12.04 3.25 17.79
C LEU A 51 12.82 4.18 16.86
N SER A 52 12.63 4.11 15.55
CA SER A 52 13.33 4.96 14.60
C SER A 52 12.44 6.03 14.00
N GLY A 53 13.07 7.13 13.62
CA GLY A 53 12.40 8.26 13.02
C GLY A 53 13.31 9.14 12.19
N THR A 54 12.65 10.08 11.54
CA THR A 54 13.22 11.08 10.66
C THR A 54 12.94 12.46 11.24
N ARG A 55 13.98 13.29 11.34
CA ARG A 55 13.83 14.68 11.79
C ARG A 55 13.39 15.57 10.62
N VAL A 56 12.26 16.28 10.78
CA VAL A 56 11.71 17.24 9.81
C VAL A 56 11.53 18.58 10.52
N GLY A 57 12.39 19.55 10.20
CA GLY A 57 12.51 20.80 10.96
C GLY A 57 12.91 20.49 12.42
N GLU A 58 12.12 20.99 13.37
CA GLU A 58 12.32 20.72 14.81
C GLU A 58 11.61 19.43 15.28
N ALA A 59 10.76 18.85 14.44
CA ALA A 59 9.95 17.68 14.78
C ALA A 59 10.63 16.37 14.42
N TRP A 60 10.24 15.31 15.12
CA TRP A 60 10.54 13.93 14.75
C TRP A 60 9.29 13.24 14.23
N LEU A 61 9.40 12.57 13.09
CA LEU A 61 8.35 11.70 12.54
C LEU A 61 8.80 10.25 12.64
N CYS A 62 7.93 9.37 13.11
CA CYS A 62 8.19 7.93 13.16
C CYS A 62 8.34 7.35 11.74
N ASP A 63 9.38 6.55 11.49
CA ASP A 63 9.61 5.99 10.15
C ASP A 63 8.57 4.91 9.76
N ALA A 64 7.96 4.26 10.76
CA ALA A 64 6.96 3.23 10.51
C ALA A 64 5.57 3.82 10.15
N CYS A 65 5.01 4.65 11.04
CA CYS A 65 3.66 5.17 10.92
C CYS A 65 3.56 6.66 10.51
N GLY A 66 4.68 7.40 10.51
CA GLY A 66 4.71 8.83 10.23
C GLY A 66 4.16 9.71 11.36
N TRP A 67 3.79 9.15 12.51
CA TRP A 67 3.30 9.92 13.66
C TRP A 67 4.38 10.87 14.18
N ARG A 68 3.99 12.09 14.55
CA ARG A 68 4.90 13.06 15.14
C ARG A 68 5.18 12.68 16.58
N TYR A 69 6.46 12.50 16.91
CA TYR A 69 6.88 12.13 18.25
C TYR A 69 6.49 13.20 19.27
N GLY A 70 5.95 12.77 20.41
CA GLY A 70 5.45 13.65 21.47
C GLY A 70 3.97 13.99 21.34
N ASP A 71 3.40 13.88 20.14
CA ASP A 71 1.96 14.08 19.96
C ASP A 71 1.21 12.87 20.55
N VAL A 72 0.05 13.14 21.13
CA VAL A 72 -0.88 12.14 21.68
C VAL A 72 -2.22 12.33 20.98
N PRO A 73 -2.85 11.26 20.45
CA PRO A 73 -4.20 11.35 19.95
C PRO A 73 -5.13 11.90 21.04
N ASP A 74 -6.02 12.83 20.67
CA ASP A 74 -7.04 13.32 21.58
C ASP A 74 -7.90 12.14 22.08
N THR A 75 -7.87 11.91 23.40
CA THR A 75 -8.54 10.77 24.03
C THR A 75 -10.04 10.98 24.20
N ASP A 76 -10.51 12.23 24.10
CA ASP A 76 -11.92 12.58 24.22
C ASP A 76 -12.67 12.38 22.88
N LEU A 77 -11.92 12.26 21.78
CA LEU A 77 -12.46 11.98 20.46
C LEU A 77 -12.42 10.46 20.13
N PRO A 78 -13.44 9.93 19.45
CA PRO A 78 -13.40 8.54 19.01
C PRO A 78 -12.27 8.35 18.00
N LEU A 79 -11.46 7.31 18.21
CA LEU A 79 -10.42 6.94 17.24
C LEU A 79 -11.04 6.63 15.87
N PRO A 80 -10.41 7.05 14.76
CA PRO A 80 -10.92 6.76 13.44
C PRO A 80 -10.90 5.25 13.16
N GLN A 81 -11.94 4.78 12.47
CA GLN A 81 -12.06 3.37 12.11
C GLN A 81 -11.35 3.11 10.78
N VAL A 82 -10.26 2.33 10.82
CA VAL A 82 -9.57 1.84 9.63
C VAL A 82 -10.01 0.40 9.39
N GLU A 83 -10.72 0.17 8.29
CA GLU A 83 -11.14 -1.17 7.86
C GLU A 83 -9.99 -1.91 7.15
N VAL A 84 -9.83 -3.18 7.49
CA VAL A 84 -8.84 -4.06 6.86
C VAL A 84 -9.47 -5.38 6.47
N VAL A 85 -8.97 -5.96 5.38
CA VAL A 85 -9.07 -7.39 5.09
C VAL A 85 -7.82 -8.05 5.67
N TYR A 86 -8.01 -9.11 6.45
CA TYR A 86 -6.96 -9.88 7.08
C TYR A 86 -6.82 -11.26 6.45
N TYR A 87 -5.59 -11.77 6.46
CA TYR A 87 -5.24 -13.10 6.00
C TYR A 87 -4.61 -13.85 7.18
N LEU A 88 -5.33 -14.81 7.76
CA LEU A 88 -4.87 -15.58 8.92
C LEU A 88 -4.57 -17.02 8.52
N ARG A 89 -3.35 -17.49 8.73
CA ARG A 89 -3.00 -18.89 8.48
C ARG A 89 -3.47 -19.78 9.61
N PHE A 90 -4.02 -20.93 9.25
CA PHE A 90 -4.18 -22.05 10.16
C PHE A 90 -3.94 -23.34 9.37
N ASP A 91 -2.83 -24.01 9.68
CA ASP A 91 -2.40 -25.21 8.97
C ASP A 91 -2.17 -24.94 7.47
N THR A 92 -2.78 -25.73 6.59
CA THR A 92 -2.71 -25.60 5.12
C THR A 92 -3.72 -24.61 4.55
N ARG A 93 -4.38 -23.84 5.42
CA ARG A 93 -5.52 -22.99 5.09
C ARG A 93 -5.28 -21.55 5.50
N VAL A 94 -6.01 -20.66 4.85
CA VAL A 94 -6.07 -19.25 5.19
C VAL A 94 -7.50 -18.79 5.34
N LYS A 95 -7.74 -18.04 6.41
CA LYS A 95 -8.98 -17.31 6.62
C LYS A 95 -8.84 -15.92 6.02
N ILE A 96 -9.75 -15.57 5.12
CA ILE A 96 -9.85 -14.24 4.53
C ILE A 96 -11.11 -13.58 5.07
N GLY A 97 -10.97 -12.56 5.90
CA GLY A 97 -12.10 -11.85 6.47
C GLY A 97 -11.82 -10.36 6.64
N THR A 98 -12.84 -9.57 6.96
CA THR A 98 -12.69 -8.12 7.21
C THR A 98 -12.95 -7.73 8.67
N SER A 99 -12.40 -6.59 9.10
CA SER A 99 -12.69 -6.01 10.42
C SER A 99 -12.43 -4.50 10.46
N ARG A 100 -13.25 -3.80 11.24
CA ARG A 100 -13.01 -2.40 11.67
C ARG A 100 -12.18 -2.31 12.96
N ARG A 101 -12.03 -3.43 13.68
CA ARG A 101 -11.32 -3.52 14.97
C ARG A 101 -10.39 -4.75 14.94
N PRO A 102 -9.34 -4.73 14.09
CA PRO A 102 -8.53 -5.90 13.82
C PRO A 102 -7.85 -6.48 15.07
N ARG A 103 -7.41 -5.64 16.02
CA ARG A 103 -6.80 -6.12 17.28
C ARG A 103 -7.73 -7.03 18.07
N GLN A 104 -8.97 -6.59 18.29
CA GLN A 104 -9.98 -7.37 19.04
C GLN A 104 -10.41 -8.62 18.27
N ARG A 105 -10.58 -8.50 16.94
CA ARG A 105 -11.02 -9.62 16.10
C ARG A 105 -9.97 -10.72 16.00
N ILE A 106 -8.70 -10.37 15.80
CA ILE A 106 -7.63 -11.36 15.63
C ILE A 106 -7.33 -12.07 16.94
N ALA A 107 -7.38 -11.36 18.07
CA ALA A 107 -7.22 -11.96 19.39
C ALA A 107 -8.30 -13.01 19.72
N SER A 108 -9.49 -12.91 19.12
CA SER A 108 -10.59 -13.85 19.35
C SER A 108 -10.66 -15.00 18.33
N ILE A 109 -9.86 -14.97 17.26
CA ILE A 109 -9.82 -16.03 16.25
C ILE A 109 -8.62 -16.95 16.53
N ARG A 110 -8.83 -18.27 16.54
CA ARG A 110 -7.71 -19.22 16.54
C ARG A 110 -6.99 -19.18 15.20
N HIS A 111 -5.71 -18.85 15.23
CA HIS A 111 -4.82 -18.78 14.07
C HIS A 111 -3.38 -19.09 14.51
N GLN A 112 -2.52 -19.45 13.56
CA GLN A 112 -1.10 -19.68 13.79
C GLN A 112 -0.28 -18.43 13.42
N GLU A 113 -0.72 -17.70 12.40
CA GLU A 113 0.05 -16.60 11.85
C GLU A 113 -0.87 -15.55 11.22
N LEU A 114 -0.59 -14.27 11.48
CA LEU A 114 -1.15 -13.16 10.71
C LEU A 114 -0.25 -12.90 9.49
N LEU A 115 -0.76 -13.25 8.32
CA LEU A 115 0.02 -13.19 7.09
C LEU A 115 0.06 -11.78 6.51
N ALA A 116 -1.07 -11.08 6.45
CA ALA A 116 -1.15 -9.77 5.80
C ALA A 116 -2.38 -8.97 6.25
N PHE A 117 -2.29 -7.64 6.09
CA PHE A 117 -3.45 -6.76 6.01
C PHE A 117 -3.50 -6.09 4.64
N GLU A 118 -4.72 -6.01 4.10
CA GLU A 118 -5.06 -5.21 2.93
C GLU A 118 -6.06 -4.15 3.36
N ARG A 119 -5.82 -2.88 3.00
CA ARG A 119 -6.74 -1.79 3.37
C ARG A 119 -8.05 -1.96 2.63
N GLY A 120 -9.17 -1.95 3.35
CA GLY A 120 -10.49 -2.09 2.76
C GLY A 120 -11.48 -2.82 3.66
N GLY A 121 -12.76 -2.62 3.39
CA GLY A 121 -13.86 -3.26 4.09
C GLY A 121 -14.45 -4.43 3.31
N ARG A 122 -15.76 -4.61 3.50
CA ARG A 122 -16.54 -5.72 2.96
C ARG A 122 -16.48 -5.88 1.43
N SER A 123 -16.34 -4.80 0.68
CA SER A 123 -16.25 -4.85 -0.79
C SER A 123 -14.98 -5.54 -1.26
N VAL A 124 -13.84 -5.23 -0.62
CA VAL A 124 -12.54 -5.86 -0.92
C VAL A 124 -12.56 -7.32 -0.51
N GLU A 125 -13.10 -7.63 0.67
CA GLU A 125 -13.28 -9.01 1.13
C GLU A 125 -14.09 -9.84 0.13
N GLN A 126 -15.27 -9.36 -0.28
CA GLN A 126 -16.11 -10.05 -1.26
C GLN A 126 -15.38 -10.25 -2.58
N GLN A 127 -14.60 -9.26 -3.02
CA GLN A 127 -13.80 -9.39 -4.23
C GLN A 127 -12.78 -10.52 -4.09
N ARG A 128 -12.05 -10.62 -2.98
CA ARG A 128 -11.09 -11.71 -2.73
C ARG A 128 -11.78 -13.07 -2.61
N HIS A 129 -12.97 -13.12 -2.03
CA HIS A 129 -13.76 -14.36 -1.98
C HIS A 129 -14.21 -14.83 -3.37
N ARG A 130 -14.51 -13.91 -4.29
CA ARG A 130 -14.85 -14.25 -5.69
C ARG A 130 -13.61 -14.68 -6.47
N GLU A 131 -12.52 -13.95 -6.31
CA GLU A 131 -11.24 -14.25 -6.98
C GLU A 131 -10.72 -15.64 -6.60
N PHE A 132 -10.70 -15.97 -5.30
CA PHE A 132 -10.22 -17.26 -4.81
C PHE A 132 -11.33 -18.29 -4.61
N ALA A 133 -12.44 -18.18 -5.34
CA ALA A 133 -13.59 -19.07 -5.19
C ALA A 133 -13.22 -20.55 -5.44
N SER A 134 -12.28 -20.82 -6.35
CA SER A 134 -11.77 -22.17 -6.65
C SER A 134 -11.03 -22.82 -5.48
N ALA A 135 -10.45 -22.02 -4.57
CA ALA A 135 -9.74 -22.48 -3.39
C ALA A 135 -10.61 -22.51 -2.13
N ARG A 136 -11.90 -22.17 -2.23
CA ARG A 136 -12.78 -22.00 -1.07
C ARG A 136 -13.22 -23.36 -0.51
N GLU A 137 -12.98 -23.59 0.77
CA GLU A 137 -13.41 -24.82 1.48
C GLU A 137 -14.79 -24.67 2.14
N GLY A 138 -15.23 -23.43 2.35
CA GLY A 138 -16.49 -23.11 3.02
C GLY A 138 -16.34 -21.94 3.99
N GLY A 139 -17.40 -21.14 4.14
CA GLY A 139 -17.36 -19.93 4.95
C GLY A 139 -16.26 -18.97 4.48
N GLU A 140 -15.36 -18.57 5.38
CA GLU A 140 -14.24 -17.66 5.12
C GLU A 140 -12.89 -18.39 4.97
N TRP A 141 -12.89 -19.72 4.84
CA TRP A 141 -11.67 -20.54 4.76
C TRP A 141 -11.36 -20.95 3.32
N PHE A 142 -10.08 -20.84 2.98
CA PHE A 142 -9.53 -21.13 1.65
C PHE A 142 -8.27 -21.98 1.79
N THR A 143 -8.04 -22.89 0.85
CA THR A 143 -6.78 -23.62 0.70
C THR A 143 -5.65 -22.64 0.42
N LEU A 144 -4.53 -22.73 1.13
CA LEU A 144 -3.34 -21.91 0.90
C LEU A 144 -2.51 -22.45 -0.28
N ASN A 145 -3.14 -22.50 -1.46
CA ASN A 145 -2.50 -22.88 -2.72
C ASN A 145 -1.55 -21.78 -3.24
N ASP A 146 -0.92 -22.02 -4.39
CA ASP A 146 0.08 -21.10 -4.95
C ASP A 146 -0.50 -19.74 -5.35
N GLU A 147 -1.73 -19.70 -5.85
CA GLU A 147 -2.42 -18.46 -6.23
C GLU A 147 -2.65 -17.57 -5.00
N VAL A 148 -3.23 -18.14 -3.94
CA VAL A 148 -3.51 -17.43 -2.70
C VAL A 148 -2.20 -17.01 -2.02
N ARG A 149 -1.19 -17.88 -2.01
CA ARG A 149 0.15 -17.57 -1.48
C ARG A 149 0.81 -16.42 -2.22
N ALA A 150 0.75 -16.41 -3.55
CA ALA A 150 1.30 -15.34 -4.36
C ALA A 150 0.61 -14.01 -4.07
N HIS A 151 -0.72 -14.01 -3.94
CA HIS A 151 -1.47 -12.80 -3.56
C HIS A 151 -1.09 -12.29 -2.18
N VAL A 152 -1.12 -13.15 -1.17
CA VAL A 152 -0.72 -12.78 0.20
C VAL A 152 0.71 -12.25 0.23
N GLY A 153 1.63 -12.85 -0.55
CA GLY A 153 3.00 -12.35 -0.72
C GLY A 153 3.05 -10.93 -1.28
N ARG A 154 2.26 -10.62 -2.31
CA ARG A 154 2.15 -9.25 -2.85
C ARG A 154 1.61 -8.26 -1.82
N VAL A 155 0.58 -8.63 -1.07
CA VAL A 155 0.02 -7.78 -0.01
C VAL A 155 1.05 -7.56 1.10
N ARG A 156 1.72 -8.63 1.57
CA ARG A 156 2.75 -8.56 2.62
C ARG A 156 3.99 -7.76 2.19
N ALA A 157 4.31 -7.73 0.90
CA ALA A 157 5.41 -6.93 0.37
C ALA A 157 5.20 -5.42 0.54
N VAL A 158 3.97 -4.96 0.73
CA VAL A 158 3.66 -3.54 1.02
C VAL A 158 4.19 -3.14 2.41
N GLY A 159 4.21 -4.05 3.37
CA GLY A 159 4.71 -3.79 4.72
C GLY A 159 4.23 -4.80 5.77
N GLU A 160 4.81 -4.71 6.96
CA GLU A 160 4.36 -5.50 8.11
C GLU A 160 2.93 -5.09 8.51
N PRO A 161 2.02 -6.05 8.76
CA PRO A 161 0.60 -5.78 9.00
C PRO A 161 0.32 -4.68 10.03
N TRP A 162 0.90 -4.76 11.23
CA TRP A 162 0.62 -3.81 12.29
C TRP A 162 1.27 -2.45 12.06
N GLN A 163 2.42 -2.40 11.40
CA GLN A 163 3.05 -1.15 10.95
C GLN A 163 2.19 -0.44 9.90
N LEU A 164 1.65 -1.16 8.91
CA LEU A 164 0.73 -0.60 7.92
C LEU A 164 -0.55 -0.08 8.56
N TYR A 165 -1.14 -0.87 9.47
CA TYR A 165 -2.34 -0.44 10.19
C TYR A 165 -2.07 0.84 11.00
N ALA A 166 -0.94 0.91 11.71
CA ALA A 166 -0.55 2.11 12.45
C ALA A 166 -0.33 3.32 11.54
N ARG A 167 0.22 3.12 10.34
CA ARG A 167 0.36 4.18 9.33
C ARG A 167 -1.00 4.71 8.87
N TRP A 168 -1.93 3.83 8.50
CA TRP A 168 -3.28 4.26 8.10
C TRP A 168 -4.04 4.94 9.23
N LEU A 169 -3.87 4.47 10.47
CA LEU A 169 -4.45 5.10 11.65
C LEU A 169 -3.86 6.51 11.86
N SER A 170 -2.54 6.64 11.73
CA SER A 170 -1.84 7.91 11.80
C SER A 170 -2.32 8.89 10.72
N GLU A 171 -2.53 8.42 9.49
CA GLU A 171 -3.06 9.22 8.39
C GLU A 171 -4.48 9.70 8.67
N ALA A 172 -5.34 8.81 9.17
CA ALA A 172 -6.73 9.15 9.49
C ALA A 172 -6.82 10.16 10.64
N LEU A 173 -6.00 10.01 11.69
CA LEU A 173 -5.93 10.97 12.80
C LEU A 173 -5.48 12.35 12.33
N ARG A 174 -4.48 12.43 11.44
CA ARG A 174 -4.03 13.72 10.87
C ARG A 174 -5.08 14.34 9.94
N GLY A 175 -5.79 13.53 9.16
CA GLY A 175 -6.86 14.00 8.27
C GLY A 175 -8.10 14.48 9.02
N ALA A 176 -8.41 13.88 10.17
CA ALA A 176 -9.49 14.33 11.05
C ALA A 176 -9.15 15.63 11.80
N ALA A 177 -7.85 15.96 11.93
CA ALA A 177 -7.38 17.18 12.58
C ALA A 177 -7.31 18.40 11.63
N SER A 178 -7.75 18.28 10.37
CA SER A 178 -7.92 19.41 9.46
C SER A 178 -9.37 19.93 9.52
N PRO A 179 -9.61 21.17 10.00
CA PRO A 179 -10.92 21.83 9.86
C PRO A 179 -11.24 22.16 8.41
#